data_AF-A0AAN8IXY6-F1
#
_entry.id   AF-A0AAN8IXY6-F1
#
_cell.length_a   1.000
_cell.length_b   1.000
_cell.length_c   1.000
_cell.angle_alpha   90.00
_cell.angle_beta   90.00
_cell.angle_gamma   90.00
#
_symmetry.space_group_name_H-M   'P 1'
#
loop_
_entity.id
_entity.type
_entity.pdbx_description
1 polymer ?
#
loop_
_entity_poly.entity_id
_entity_poly.type
_entity_poly.pdbx_seq_one_letter_code
_entity_poly.pdbx_strand_id
1 'polypeptide(L)'
;MRNAGTELSNITQRGESLKMEISNKRREIADMQTALRRIQDISNHRLELMRRKHKDTYDAVIWLRQNIDQFKGAICEPMMLCVNVKNPGDAKYIETHISFNDMRTFVCEDPEDLEKFMSVVRDRQNLRVNAAKMPVQSVSSFKARYEIDHYRRYGFHHYLKDMFDCPDPVMRYLCCLYRVHCIPVGNKYTKDNVAGVIKDHSELSTFYTVDTQYTIKKSKYDGSTSTRNTTVRDGSILNISMDLERENQLKRQLQAHI
;
A
#
# COMPACT_ATOMS: atom_id res chain seq x y z
N MET A 1 59.62 26.30 -23.36
CA MET A 1 59.40 24.83 -23.32
C MET A 1 58.91 24.29 -21.96
N ARG A 2 59.21 24.92 -20.80
CA ARG A 2 58.74 24.42 -19.48
C ARG A 2 57.22 24.52 -19.22
N ASN A 3 56.53 25.56 -19.71
CA ASN A 3 55.09 25.74 -19.46
C ASN A 3 54.18 24.70 -20.15
N ALA A 4 54.56 24.22 -21.33
CA ALA A 4 53.78 23.24 -22.09
C ALA A 4 53.70 21.87 -21.38
N GLY A 5 54.75 21.48 -20.64
CA GLY A 5 54.76 20.23 -19.88
C GLY A 5 53.84 20.26 -18.65
N THR A 6 53.72 21.43 -18.01
CA THR A 6 52.82 21.62 -16.85
C THR A 6 51.36 21.66 -17.29
N GLU A 7 51.05 22.27 -18.43
CA GLU A 7 49.70 22.27 -19.01
C GLU A 7 49.28 20.86 -19.45
N LEU A 8 50.19 20.11 -20.09
CA LEU A 8 49.91 18.73 -20.50
C LEU A 8 49.64 17.82 -19.28
N SER A 9 50.41 17.98 -18.20
CA SER A 9 50.21 17.27 -16.92
C SER A 9 48.88 17.61 -16.25
N ASN A 10 48.45 18.87 -16.31
CA ASN A 10 47.16 19.30 -15.76
C ASN A 10 45.98 18.75 -16.59
N ILE A 11 46.13 18.67 -17.92
CA ILE A 11 45.11 18.12 -18.82
C ILE A 11 44.99 16.60 -18.61
N THR A 12 46.09 15.87 -18.47
CA THR A 12 46.06 14.43 -18.17
C THR A 12 45.43 14.13 -16.82
N GLN A 13 45.79 14.88 -15.78
CA GLN A 13 45.19 14.72 -14.44
C GLN A 13 43.69 15.01 -14.45
N ARG A 14 43.24 16.05 -15.17
CA ARG A 14 41.80 16.32 -15.38
C ARG A 14 41.11 15.20 -16.15
N GLY A 15 41.76 14.67 -17.19
CA GLY A 15 41.23 13.54 -17.97
C GLY A 15 41.07 12.27 -17.14
N GLU A 16 42.02 11.99 -16.23
CA GLU A 16 41.93 10.87 -15.29
C GLU A 16 40.83 11.07 -14.25
N SER A 17 40.71 12.28 -13.69
CA SER A 17 39.63 12.63 -12.76
C SER A 17 38.25 12.48 -13.41
N LEU A 18 38.08 12.97 -14.64
CA LEU A 18 36.83 12.84 -15.40
C LEU A 18 36.51 11.37 -15.72
N LYS A 19 37.52 10.55 -16.06
CA LYS A 19 37.34 9.10 -16.26
C LYS A 19 36.87 8.40 -14.98
N MET A 20 37.45 8.74 -13.83
CA MET A 20 37.00 8.21 -12.54
C MET A 20 35.56 8.63 -12.23
N GLU A 21 35.21 9.89 -12.47
CA GLU A 21 33.85 10.39 -12.24
C GLU A 21 32.81 9.71 -13.14
N ILE A 22 33.12 9.52 -14.43
CA ILE A 22 32.27 8.77 -15.36
C ILE A 22 32.12 7.31 -14.91
N SER A 23 33.20 6.68 -14.46
CA SER A 23 33.18 5.31 -13.94
C SER A 23 32.28 5.20 -12.71
N ASN A 24 32.38 6.16 -11.79
CA ASN A 24 31.56 6.20 -10.58
C ASN A 24 30.08 6.39 -10.91
N LYS A 25 29.74 7.37 -11.77
CA LYS A 25 28.36 7.58 -12.23
C LYS A 25 27.78 6.36 -12.95
N ARG A 26 28.58 5.66 -13.77
CA ARG A 26 28.15 4.41 -14.42
C ARG A 26 27.84 3.30 -13.41
N ARG A 27 28.65 3.18 -12.35
CA ARG A 27 28.38 2.22 -11.26
C ARG A 27 27.09 2.58 -10.52
N GLU A 28 26.91 3.84 -10.17
CA GLU A 28 25.67 4.32 -9.52
C GLU A 28 24.43 4.02 -10.37
N ILE A 29 24.48 4.30 -11.68
CA ILE A 29 23.38 3.97 -12.61
C ILE A 29 23.11 2.47 -12.63
N ALA A 30 24.15 1.63 -12.69
CA ALA A 30 24.00 0.17 -12.70
C ALA A 30 23.38 -0.37 -11.40
N ASP A 31 23.79 0.18 -10.24
CA ASP A 31 23.24 -0.18 -8.93
C ASP A 31 21.77 0.25 -8.82
N MET A 32 21.44 1.46 -9.27
CA MET A 32 20.06 1.97 -9.32
C MET A 32 19.17 1.12 -10.24
N GLN A 33 19.66 0.76 -11.44
CA GLN A 33 18.94 -0.12 -12.36
C GLN A 33 18.72 -1.51 -11.76
N THR A 34 19.70 -2.06 -11.04
CA THR A 34 19.58 -3.37 -10.38
C THR A 34 18.55 -3.34 -9.26
N ALA A 35 18.53 -2.28 -8.45
CA ALA A 35 17.51 -2.09 -7.42
C ALA A 35 16.10 -1.93 -8.03
N LEU A 36 15.98 -1.20 -9.14
CA LEU A 36 14.72 -1.00 -9.84
C LEU A 36 14.18 -2.32 -10.42
N ARG A 37 15.04 -3.17 -10.99
CA ARG A 37 14.63 -4.52 -11.44
C ARG A 37 14.08 -5.38 -10.30
N ARG A 38 14.75 -5.39 -9.14
CA ARG A 38 14.28 -6.14 -7.97
C ARG A 38 12.88 -5.69 -7.52
N ILE A 39 12.60 -4.39 -7.56
CA ILE A 39 11.27 -3.88 -7.19
C ILE A 39 10.23 -4.24 -8.27
N GLN A 40 10.59 -4.14 -9.54
CA GLN A 40 9.73 -4.57 -10.65
C GLN A 40 9.39 -6.06 -10.57
N ASP A 41 10.35 -6.92 -10.19
CA ASP A 41 10.13 -8.36 -10.01
C ASP A 41 9.03 -8.63 -8.97
N ILE A 42 9.00 -7.84 -7.89
CA ILE A 42 7.97 -7.96 -6.84
C ILE A 42 6.59 -7.52 -7.35
N SER A 43 6.52 -6.35 -7.99
CA SER A 43 5.27 -5.87 -8.62
C SER A 43 4.75 -6.88 -9.65
N ASN A 44 5.65 -7.45 -10.45
CA ASN A 44 5.33 -8.49 -11.43
C ASN A 44 4.79 -9.75 -10.76
N HIS A 45 5.32 -10.13 -9.59
CA HIS A 45 4.82 -11.29 -8.85
C HIS A 45 3.38 -11.10 -8.35
N ARG A 46 3.05 -9.93 -7.79
CA ARG A 46 1.67 -9.61 -7.36
C ARG A 46 0.72 -9.49 -8.55
N LEU A 47 1.20 -8.93 -9.66
CA LEU A 47 0.42 -8.84 -10.90
C LEU A 47 0.15 -10.23 -11.49
N GLU A 48 1.12 -11.15 -11.45
CA GLU A 48 0.96 -12.54 -11.86
C GLU A 48 -0.01 -13.30 -10.92
N LEU A 49 0.07 -13.05 -9.60
CA LEU A 49 -0.89 -13.59 -8.64
C LEU A 49 -2.32 -13.11 -8.94
N MET A 50 -2.49 -11.83 -9.30
CA MET A 50 -3.76 -11.29 -9.76
C MET A 50 -4.22 -12.00 -11.03
N ARG A 51 -3.35 -12.18 -12.04
CA ARG A 51 -3.69 -12.89 -13.28
C ARG A 51 -4.24 -14.28 -13.01
N ARG A 52 -3.64 -15.01 -12.06
CA ARG A 52 -4.07 -16.35 -11.64
C ARG A 52 -5.39 -16.35 -10.87
N LYS A 53 -5.59 -15.39 -9.96
CA LYS A 53 -6.80 -15.33 -9.12
C LYS A 53 -7.99 -14.67 -9.80
N HIS A 54 -7.74 -13.70 -10.69
CA HIS A 54 -8.77 -12.88 -11.32
C HIS A 54 -8.27 -12.23 -12.63
N LYS A 55 -8.38 -12.97 -13.73
CA LYS A 55 -7.87 -12.56 -15.05
C LYS A 55 -8.47 -11.23 -15.54
N ASP A 56 -9.78 -11.01 -15.38
CA ASP A 56 -10.43 -9.79 -15.87
C ASP A 56 -9.89 -8.51 -15.22
N THR A 57 -9.55 -8.57 -13.92
CA THR A 57 -8.94 -7.42 -13.22
C THR A 57 -7.52 -7.21 -13.72
N TYR A 58 -6.76 -8.28 -13.97
CA TYR A 58 -5.44 -8.18 -14.57
C TYR A 58 -5.50 -7.52 -15.96
N ASP A 59 -6.40 -7.98 -16.83
CA ASP A 59 -6.56 -7.42 -18.18
C ASP A 59 -6.93 -5.93 -18.12
N ALA A 60 -7.80 -5.54 -17.18
CA ALA A 60 -8.16 -4.15 -16.94
C ALA A 60 -6.99 -3.30 -16.40
N VAL A 61 -6.11 -3.85 -15.56
CA VAL A 61 -4.88 -3.17 -15.11
C VAL A 61 -3.97 -2.91 -16.30
N ILE A 62 -3.73 -3.92 -17.15
CA ILE A 62 -2.90 -3.76 -18.35
C ILE A 62 -3.49 -2.70 -19.27
N TRP A 63 -4.80 -2.75 -19.51
CA TRP A 63 -5.50 -1.76 -20.32
C TRP A 63 -5.37 -0.35 -19.72
N LEU A 64 -5.59 -0.19 -18.42
CA LEU A 64 -5.47 1.10 -17.73
C LEU A 64 -4.07 1.71 -17.92
N ARG A 65 -3.02 0.91 -17.71
CA ARG A 65 -1.63 1.37 -17.89
C ARG A 65 -1.33 1.87 -19.30
N GLN A 66 -2.01 1.35 -20.32
CA GLN A 66 -1.84 1.75 -21.72
C GLN A 66 -2.69 2.95 -22.13
N ASN A 67 -3.65 3.37 -21.31
CA ASN A 67 -4.65 4.39 -21.64
C ASN A 67 -4.76 5.46 -20.54
N ILE A 68 -3.76 5.57 -19.67
CA ILE A 68 -3.81 6.44 -18.48
C ILE A 68 -3.90 7.93 -18.85
N ASP A 69 -3.36 8.30 -20.01
CA ASP A 69 -3.38 9.62 -20.62
C ASP A 69 -4.78 10.08 -21.05
N GLN A 70 -5.75 9.18 -21.08
CA GLN A 70 -7.14 9.50 -21.44
C GLN A 70 -7.97 10.01 -20.25
N PHE A 71 -7.44 9.97 -19.03
CA PHE A 71 -8.16 10.33 -17.81
C PHE A 71 -7.66 11.66 -17.26
N LYS A 72 -8.57 12.41 -16.62
CA LYS A 72 -8.28 13.74 -16.06
C LYS A 72 -7.64 13.63 -14.66
N GLY A 73 -8.15 12.70 -13.85
CA GLY A 73 -7.70 12.41 -12.49
C GLY A 73 -7.03 11.04 -12.38
N ALA A 74 -6.48 10.74 -11.21
CA ALA A 74 -5.82 9.46 -11.00
C ALA A 74 -6.86 8.32 -10.87
N ILE A 75 -6.58 7.21 -11.54
CA ILE A 75 -7.24 5.92 -11.31
C ILE A 75 -6.21 5.02 -10.64
N CYS A 76 -6.39 4.80 -9.34
CA CYS A 76 -5.55 3.88 -8.59
C CYS A 76 -5.83 2.44 -9.01
N GLU A 77 -4.77 1.72 -9.33
CA GLU A 77 -4.79 0.27 -9.52
C GLU A 77 -5.35 -0.44 -8.26
N PRO A 78 -5.81 -1.69 -8.41
CA PRO A 78 -6.36 -2.46 -7.30
C PRO A 78 -5.46 -2.49 -6.07
N MET A 79 -6.07 -2.45 -4.89
CA MET A 79 -5.36 -2.34 -3.59
C MET A 79 -4.31 -3.42 -3.38
N MET A 80 -4.54 -4.64 -3.90
CA MET A 80 -3.54 -5.72 -3.85
C MET A 80 -2.22 -5.37 -4.56
N LEU A 81 -2.22 -4.42 -5.50
CA LEU A 81 -1.03 -3.93 -6.21
C LEU A 81 -0.45 -2.64 -5.62
N CYS A 82 -1.23 -1.82 -4.93
CA CYS A 82 -0.77 -0.51 -4.46
C CYS A 82 -0.70 -0.34 -2.94
N VAL A 83 -1.19 -1.31 -2.16
CA VAL A 83 -0.99 -1.35 -0.70
C VAL A 83 0.33 -2.04 -0.38
N ASN A 84 1.19 -1.37 0.38
CA ASN A 84 2.45 -1.91 0.87
C ASN A 84 2.47 -2.02 2.39
N VAL A 85 2.69 -3.21 2.92
CA VAL A 85 2.73 -3.45 4.36
C VAL A 85 4.16 -3.22 4.86
N LYS A 86 4.30 -2.50 5.97
CA LYS A 86 5.61 -2.15 6.53
C LYS A 86 6.37 -3.39 6.99
N ASN A 87 5.67 -4.33 7.63
CA ASN A 87 6.21 -5.65 7.95
C ASN A 87 5.42 -6.73 7.20
N PRO A 88 6.06 -7.61 6.43
CA PRO A 88 5.41 -8.74 5.75
C PRO A 88 4.51 -9.61 6.65
N GLY A 89 4.92 -9.82 7.90
CA GLY A 89 4.16 -10.63 8.87
C GLY A 89 2.81 -10.01 9.30
N ASP A 90 2.63 -8.71 9.07
CA ASP A 90 1.42 -7.97 9.42
C ASP A 90 0.37 -7.97 8.30
N ALA A 91 0.74 -8.46 7.10
CA ALA A 91 -0.15 -8.56 5.95
C ALA A 91 -1.45 -9.32 6.26
N LYS A 92 -1.36 -10.32 7.13
CA LYS A 92 -2.48 -11.10 7.62
C LYS A 92 -3.63 -10.26 8.18
N TYR A 93 -3.33 -9.14 8.84
CA TYR A 93 -4.36 -8.27 9.42
C TYR A 93 -5.15 -7.55 8.33
N ILE A 94 -4.45 -7.02 7.33
CA ILE A 94 -5.04 -6.27 6.23
C ILE A 94 -5.86 -7.20 5.32
N GLU A 95 -5.29 -8.37 4.97
CA GLU A 95 -5.97 -9.37 4.14
C GLU A 95 -7.18 -10.02 4.83
N THR A 96 -7.19 -10.08 6.16
CA THR A 96 -8.36 -10.53 6.93
C THR A 96 -9.42 -9.43 7.02
N HIS A 97 -9.00 -8.18 7.15
CA HIS A 97 -9.91 -7.05 7.36
C HIS A 97 -10.63 -6.61 6.08
N ILE A 98 -9.94 -6.65 4.94
CA ILE A 98 -10.45 -6.19 3.65
C ILE A 98 -10.92 -7.38 2.83
N SER A 99 -12.12 -7.30 2.26
CA SER A 99 -12.63 -8.38 1.43
C SER A 99 -11.79 -8.53 0.14
N PHE A 100 -11.68 -9.75 -0.39
CA PHE A 100 -10.97 -9.97 -1.66
C PHE A 100 -11.58 -9.18 -2.82
N ASN A 101 -12.90 -8.96 -2.82
CA ASN A 101 -13.58 -8.15 -3.83
C ASN A 101 -13.17 -6.67 -3.76
N ASP A 102 -12.93 -6.14 -2.56
CA ASP A 102 -12.47 -4.74 -2.41
C ASP A 102 -10.97 -4.61 -2.60
N MET A 103 -10.19 -5.65 -2.28
CA MET A 103 -8.76 -5.71 -2.61
C MET A 103 -8.50 -5.61 -4.12
N ARG A 104 -9.46 -6.03 -4.95
CA ARG A 104 -9.37 -5.96 -6.42
C ARG A 104 -10.05 -4.71 -7.03
N THR A 105 -10.55 -3.79 -6.21
CA THR A 105 -11.29 -2.59 -6.66
C THR A 105 -10.34 -1.48 -7.11
N PHE A 106 -10.60 -0.90 -8.28
CA PHE A 106 -9.96 0.34 -8.73
C PHE A 106 -10.55 1.54 -7.99
N VAL A 107 -9.74 2.53 -7.62
CA VAL A 107 -10.22 3.74 -6.94
C VAL A 107 -9.99 4.95 -7.83
N CYS A 108 -11.06 5.61 -8.27
CA CYS A 108 -11.00 6.76 -9.16
C CYS A 108 -11.22 8.06 -8.39
N GLU A 109 -10.38 9.07 -8.64
CA GLU A 109 -10.54 10.41 -8.05
C GLU A 109 -11.72 11.17 -8.67
N ASP A 110 -11.84 11.12 -9.99
CA ASP A 110 -12.85 11.86 -10.75
C ASP A 110 -14.08 10.99 -11.11
N PRO A 111 -15.31 11.50 -10.94
CA PRO A 111 -16.53 10.74 -11.27
C PRO A 111 -16.73 10.47 -12.76
N GLU A 112 -16.35 11.41 -13.63
CA GLU A 112 -16.47 11.24 -15.09
C GLU A 112 -15.47 10.20 -15.58
N ASP A 113 -14.25 10.21 -15.02
CA ASP A 113 -13.25 9.17 -15.31
C ASP A 113 -13.68 7.79 -14.82
N LEU A 114 -14.35 7.69 -13.67
CA LEU A 114 -14.95 6.44 -13.19
C LEU A 114 -15.99 5.90 -14.19
N GLU A 115 -16.90 6.75 -14.66
CA GLU A 115 -17.91 6.37 -15.65
C GLU A 115 -17.26 5.94 -16.97
N LYS A 116 -16.30 6.74 -17.47
CA LYS A 116 -15.53 6.43 -18.67
C LYS A 116 -14.81 5.09 -18.54
N PHE A 117 -14.09 4.86 -17.44
CA PHE A 117 -13.37 3.63 -17.17
C PHE A 117 -14.31 2.42 -17.17
N MET A 118 -15.42 2.49 -16.43
CA MET A 118 -16.40 1.41 -16.36
C MET A 118 -17.08 1.15 -17.70
N SER A 119 -17.40 2.20 -18.47
CA SER A 119 -18.00 2.03 -19.80
C SER A 119 -17.09 1.28 -20.78
N VAL A 120 -15.78 1.51 -20.71
CA VAL A 120 -14.82 0.85 -21.60
C VAL A 120 -14.49 -0.56 -21.12
N VAL A 121 -14.13 -0.70 -19.84
CA VAL A 121 -13.63 -1.96 -19.29
C VAL A 121 -14.76 -2.96 -19.05
N ARG A 122 -15.86 -2.52 -18.43
CA ARG A 122 -16.98 -3.42 -18.13
C ARG A 122 -17.90 -3.57 -19.33
N ASP A 123 -18.34 -2.47 -19.95
CA ASP A 123 -19.46 -2.56 -20.91
C ASP A 123 -18.97 -2.90 -22.34
N ARG A 124 -17.83 -2.36 -22.78
CA ARG A 124 -17.27 -2.67 -24.13
C ARG A 124 -16.38 -3.90 -24.16
N GLN A 125 -15.50 -4.07 -23.16
CA GLN A 125 -14.59 -5.22 -23.09
C GLN A 125 -15.17 -6.42 -22.32
N ASN A 126 -16.34 -6.27 -21.68
CA ASN A 126 -17.02 -7.31 -20.91
C ASN A 126 -16.16 -7.88 -19.75
N LEU A 127 -15.29 -7.06 -19.16
CA LEU A 127 -14.44 -7.47 -18.04
C LEU A 127 -15.17 -7.26 -16.71
N ARG A 128 -15.17 -8.29 -15.85
CA ARG A 128 -15.88 -8.28 -14.55
C ARG A 128 -15.07 -7.57 -13.46
N VAL A 129 -14.93 -6.26 -13.57
CA VAL A 129 -14.19 -5.43 -12.61
C VAL A 129 -15.08 -4.68 -11.63
N ASN A 130 -14.50 -4.25 -10.52
CA ASN A 130 -15.10 -3.30 -9.59
C ASN A 130 -14.29 -2.02 -9.57
N ALA A 131 -14.97 -0.87 -9.57
CA ALA A 131 -14.34 0.42 -9.41
C ALA A 131 -15.20 1.27 -8.46
N ALA A 132 -14.53 2.09 -7.65
CA ALA A 132 -15.18 2.95 -6.68
C ALA A 132 -14.67 4.38 -6.79
N LYS A 133 -15.55 5.32 -6.47
CA LYS A 133 -15.19 6.72 -6.33
C LYS A 133 -14.40 6.94 -5.03
N MET A 134 -13.36 7.76 -5.10
CA MET A 134 -12.63 8.24 -3.94
C MET A 134 -13.58 9.01 -2.98
N PRO A 135 -13.56 8.71 -1.67
CA PRO A 135 -14.29 9.52 -0.69
C PRO A 135 -13.80 10.98 -0.65
N VAL A 136 -14.73 11.91 -0.42
CA VAL A 136 -14.43 13.36 -0.39
C VAL A 136 -13.61 13.75 0.84
N GLN A 137 -13.79 13.04 1.96
CA GLN A 137 -13.09 13.27 3.21
C GLN A 137 -11.58 13.06 3.05
N SER A 138 -10.77 13.99 3.56
CA SER A 138 -9.32 13.85 3.53
C SER A 138 -8.83 12.82 4.55
N VAL A 139 -7.64 12.26 4.34
CA VAL A 139 -7.04 11.30 5.29
C VAL A 139 -6.90 11.92 6.69
N SER A 140 -6.63 13.23 6.79
CA SER A 140 -6.47 13.95 8.05
C SER A 140 -7.77 14.11 8.84
N SER A 141 -8.94 14.00 8.21
CA SER A 141 -10.23 14.06 8.93
C SER A 141 -10.58 12.74 9.63
N PHE A 142 -9.95 11.63 9.24
CA PHE A 142 -10.14 10.34 9.87
C PHE A 142 -9.22 10.20 11.08
N LYS A 143 -9.78 10.42 12.27
CA LYS A 143 -9.08 10.30 13.55
C LYS A 143 -9.75 9.27 14.45
N ALA A 144 -8.94 8.46 15.11
CA ALA A 144 -9.40 7.61 16.20
C ALA A 144 -9.92 8.48 17.35
N ARG A 145 -10.82 7.92 18.17
CA ARG A 145 -11.34 8.62 19.35
C ARG A 145 -10.25 8.87 20.41
N TYR A 146 -9.31 7.94 20.51
CA TYR A 146 -8.17 8.00 21.41
C TYR A 146 -6.91 7.64 20.64
N GLU A 147 -5.76 8.13 21.09
CA GLU A 147 -4.47 7.66 20.60
C GLU A 147 -4.23 6.21 21.03
N ILE A 148 -3.38 5.48 20.30
CA ILE A 148 -3.12 4.06 20.58
C ILE A 148 -2.57 3.83 22.00
N ASP A 149 -1.87 4.82 22.54
CA ASP A 149 -1.30 4.82 23.90
C ASP A 149 -2.36 4.62 24.99
N HIS A 150 -3.60 5.06 24.75
CA HIS A 150 -4.72 4.80 25.66
C HIS A 150 -4.96 3.30 25.90
N TYR A 151 -4.66 2.48 24.89
CA TYR A 151 -4.90 1.05 24.90
C TYR A 151 -3.65 0.21 25.23
N ARG A 152 -2.47 0.84 25.41
CA ARG A 152 -1.20 0.14 25.66
C ARG A 152 -1.22 -0.76 26.88
N ARG A 153 -2.00 -0.43 27.91
CA ARG A 153 -2.22 -1.28 29.11
C ARG A 153 -2.71 -2.69 28.76
N TYR A 154 -3.32 -2.87 27.59
CA TYR A 154 -3.81 -4.14 27.07
C TYR A 154 -2.94 -4.71 25.95
N GLY A 155 -1.74 -4.18 25.71
CA GLY A 155 -0.80 -4.70 24.72
C GLY A 155 -1.05 -4.25 23.27
N PHE A 156 -1.92 -3.27 23.06
CA PHE A 156 -2.10 -2.62 21.77
C PHE A 156 -0.92 -1.71 21.44
N HIS A 157 -0.48 -1.70 20.18
CA HIS A 157 0.74 -1.00 19.76
C HIS A 157 0.55 -0.07 18.55
N HIS A 158 -0.29 -0.44 17.58
CA HIS A 158 -0.61 0.41 16.42
C HIS A 158 -2.09 0.33 16.04
N TYR A 159 -2.59 1.34 15.31
CA TYR A 159 -3.80 1.16 14.52
C TYR A 159 -3.45 0.48 13.20
N LEU A 160 -4.41 -0.24 12.62
CA LEU A 160 -4.23 -0.95 11.36
C LEU A 160 -3.76 -0.02 10.23
N LYS A 161 -4.27 1.23 10.21
CA LYS A 161 -3.81 2.29 9.28
C LYS A 161 -2.29 2.50 9.31
N ASP A 162 -1.65 2.37 10.46
CA ASP A 162 -0.24 2.70 10.63
C ASP A 162 0.69 1.58 10.14
N MET A 163 0.14 0.41 9.83
CA MET A 163 0.89 -0.80 9.46
C MET A 163 1.17 -0.91 7.95
N PHE A 164 0.62 -0.02 7.13
CA PHE A 164 0.79 -0.03 5.68
C PHE A 164 0.78 1.37 5.09
N ASP A 165 1.31 1.48 3.87
CA ASP A 165 1.31 2.67 3.04
C ASP A 165 0.57 2.39 1.74
N CYS A 166 -0.14 3.38 1.21
CA CYS A 166 -0.85 3.30 -0.07
C CYS A 166 -1.16 4.70 -0.61
N PRO A 167 -1.61 4.83 -1.87
CA PRO A 167 -2.06 6.11 -2.43
C PRO A 167 -3.17 6.77 -1.60
N ASP A 168 -3.20 8.10 -1.54
CA ASP A 168 -4.19 8.87 -0.78
C ASP A 168 -5.65 8.48 -1.10
N PRO A 169 -6.06 8.28 -2.39
CA PRO A 169 -7.42 7.84 -2.70
C PRO A 169 -7.78 6.49 -2.07
N VAL A 170 -6.82 5.56 -2.03
CA VAL A 170 -6.99 4.23 -1.43
C VAL A 170 -7.04 4.33 0.08
N MET A 171 -6.19 5.15 0.71
CA MET A 171 -6.21 5.37 2.16
C MET A 171 -7.55 5.96 2.62
N ARG A 172 -8.11 6.92 1.88
CA ARG A 172 -9.44 7.49 2.14
C ARG A 172 -10.53 6.42 2.04
N TYR A 173 -10.49 5.61 0.99
CA TYR A 173 -11.43 4.50 0.78
C TYR A 173 -11.41 3.52 1.96
N LEU A 174 -10.22 3.08 2.37
CA LEU A 174 -10.03 2.16 3.51
C LEU A 174 -10.44 2.79 4.85
N CYS A 175 -10.18 4.07 5.05
CA CYS A 175 -10.64 4.77 6.24
C CYS A 175 -12.17 4.91 6.28
N CYS A 176 -12.81 5.21 5.14
CA CYS A 176 -14.24 5.41 5.07
C CYS A 176 -15.03 4.10 5.25
N LEU A 177 -14.66 3.04 4.53
CA LEU A 177 -15.42 1.79 4.51
C LEU A 177 -15.00 0.80 5.59
N TYR A 178 -13.70 0.67 5.82
CA TYR A 178 -13.12 -0.33 6.71
C TYR A 178 -12.69 0.24 8.06
N ARG A 179 -12.74 1.56 8.23
CA ARG A 179 -12.35 2.27 9.46
C ARG A 179 -10.95 1.88 9.96
N VAL A 180 -10.01 1.59 9.06
CA VAL A 180 -8.66 1.11 9.40
C VAL A 180 -7.91 1.99 10.41
N HIS A 181 -8.25 3.28 10.47
CA HIS A 181 -7.73 4.25 11.45
C HIS A 181 -8.26 4.08 12.88
N CYS A 182 -9.26 3.22 13.11
CA CYS A 182 -9.88 2.96 14.40
C CYS A 182 -9.66 1.52 14.89
N ILE A 183 -8.93 0.68 14.16
CA ILE A 183 -8.79 -0.75 14.46
C ILE A 183 -7.44 -1.00 15.14
N PRO A 184 -7.39 -1.14 16.47
CA PRO A 184 -6.12 -1.34 17.14
C PRO A 184 -5.64 -2.79 16.97
N VAL A 185 -4.33 -2.95 16.85
CA VAL A 185 -3.65 -4.25 16.72
C VAL A 185 -2.83 -4.49 17.99
N GLY A 186 -3.08 -5.64 18.59
CA GLY A 186 -2.54 -6.07 19.88
C GLY A 186 -1.67 -7.31 19.76
N ASN A 187 -0.97 -7.61 20.84
CA ASN A 187 -0.03 -8.72 20.91
C ASN A 187 -0.61 -9.90 21.72
N LYS A 188 0.27 -10.82 22.17
CA LYS A 188 -0.14 -11.98 22.96
C LYS A 188 -0.81 -11.57 24.28
N TYR A 189 -0.34 -10.51 24.92
CA TYR A 189 -0.95 -9.99 26.14
C TYR A 189 -2.39 -9.54 25.88
N THR A 190 -2.68 -8.93 24.73
CA THR A 190 -4.04 -8.59 24.33
C THR A 190 -4.92 -9.83 24.23
N LYS A 191 -4.39 -10.91 23.63
CA LYS A 191 -5.10 -12.20 23.51
C LYS A 191 -5.46 -12.80 24.87
N ASP A 192 -4.52 -12.73 25.81
CA ASP A 192 -4.71 -13.28 27.16
C ASP A 192 -5.67 -12.39 28.01
N ASN A 193 -5.88 -11.12 27.63
CA ASN A 193 -6.67 -10.14 28.36
C ASN A 193 -7.91 -9.61 27.61
N VAL A 194 -8.42 -10.35 26.62
CA VAL A 194 -9.57 -9.95 25.77
C VAL A 194 -10.79 -9.56 26.59
N ALA A 195 -11.11 -10.31 27.66
CA ALA A 195 -12.26 -10.01 28.52
C ALA A 195 -12.15 -8.63 29.19
N GLY A 196 -10.93 -8.25 29.61
CA GLY A 196 -10.65 -6.92 30.16
C GLY A 196 -10.79 -5.83 29.11
N VAL A 197 -10.31 -6.07 27.89
CA VAL A 197 -10.48 -5.14 26.75
C VAL A 197 -11.96 -4.88 26.48
N ILE A 198 -12.77 -5.94 26.36
CA ILE A 198 -14.21 -5.82 26.07
C ILE A 198 -14.93 -5.04 27.18
N LYS A 199 -14.56 -5.28 28.44
CA LYS A 199 -15.17 -4.63 29.61
C LYS A 199 -14.81 -3.15 29.71
N ASP A 200 -13.54 -2.83 29.61
CA ASP A 200 -13.03 -1.48 29.90
C ASP A 200 -13.06 -0.55 28.68
N HIS A 201 -13.04 -1.12 27.47
CA HIS A 201 -13.01 -0.39 26.20
C HIS A 201 -14.18 -0.80 25.30
N SER A 202 -15.40 -0.67 25.81
CA SER A 202 -16.63 -1.04 25.11
C SER A 202 -16.90 -0.22 23.83
N GLU A 203 -16.16 0.87 23.61
CA GLU A 203 -16.20 1.65 22.36
C GLU A 203 -15.48 0.97 21.19
N LEU A 204 -14.63 -0.03 21.44
CA LEU A 204 -13.97 -0.79 20.39
C LEU A 204 -14.94 -1.78 19.76
N SER A 205 -15.30 -1.55 18.50
CA SER A 205 -16.15 -2.46 17.74
C SER A 205 -15.37 -3.61 17.09
N THR A 206 -14.08 -3.40 16.79
CA THR A 206 -13.22 -4.42 16.20
C THR A 206 -11.77 -4.16 16.55
N PHE A 207 -11.03 -5.22 16.89
CA PHE A 207 -9.60 -5.17 17.15
C PHE A 207 -8.94 -6.50 16.81
N TYR A 208 -7.62 -6.48 16.70
CA TYR A 208 -6.81 -7.67 16.43
C TYR A 208 -5.92 -8.03 17.61
N THR A 209 -5.70 -9.33 17.76
CA THR A 209 -4.62 -9.92 18.57
C THR A 209 -3.57 -10.53 17.64
N VAL A 210 -2.68 -11.39 18.12
CA VAL A 210 -1.66 -12.05 17.28
C VAL A 210 -2.27 -12.85 16.13
N ASP A 211 -3.40 -13.53 16.37
CA ASP A 211 -3.97 -14.53 15.45
C ASP A 211 -5.50 -14.52 15.38
N THR A 212 -6.16 -13.58 16.07
CA THR A 212 -7.63 -13.53 16.15
C THR A 212 -8.14 -12.10 16.01
N GLN A 213 -9.12 -11.92 15.13
CA GLN A 213 -9.94 -10.72 15.02
C GLN A 213 -11.14 -10.87 15.95
N TYR A 214 -11.39 -9.85 16.77
CA TYR A 214 -12.57 -9.76 17.60
C TYR A 214 -13.49 -8.68 17.03
N THR A 215 -14.75 -9.03 16.78
CA THR A 215 -15.80 -8.07 16.41
C THR A 215 -16.84 -8.06 17.51
N ILE A 216 -16.99 -6.91 18.16
CA ILE A 216 -17.92 -6.68 19.26
C ILE A 216 -19.13 -5.92 18.72
N LYS A 217 -20.32 -6.44 19.00
CA LYS A 217 -21.59 -5.77 18.71
C LYS A 217 -22.34 -5.59 20.02
N LYS A 218 -22.62 -4.33 20.36
CA LYS A 218 -23.51 -3.99 21.46
C LYS A 218 -24.92 -3.75 20.93
N SER A 219 -25.88 -4.49 21.46
CA SER A 219 -27.29 -4.32 21.12
C SER A 219 -27.80 -2.98 21.64
N LYS A 220 -28.59 -2.30 20.81
CA LYS A 220 -29.23 -1.03 21.16
C LYS A 220 -30.44 -1.21 22.09
N TYR A 221 -31.01 -2.41 22.14
CA TYR A 221 -32.30 -2.67 22.80
C TYR A 221 -32.15 -3.06 24.27
N ASP A 222 -31.23 -3.99 24.55
CA ASP A 222 -31.02 -4.60 25.87
C ASP A 222 -29.60 -4.34 26.42
N GLY A 223 -28.73 -3.68 25.63
CA GLY A 223 -27.34 -3.44 26.01
C GLY A 223 -26.44 -4.68 26.03
N SER A 224 -26.96 -5.84 25.58
CA SER A 224 -26.18 -7.08 25.53
C SER A 224 -25.03 -6.98 24.54
N THR A 225 -23.90 -7.61 24.89
CA THR A 225 -22.69 -7.58 24.08
C THR A 225 -22.46 -8.94 23.45
N SER A 226 -22.53 -9.00 22.12
CA SER A 226 -22.19 -10.18 21.33
C SER A 226 -20.78 -10.03 20.77
N THR A 227 -19.99 -11.10 20.87
CA THR A 227 -18.61 -11.13 20.36
C THR A 227 -18.49 -12.22 19.31
N ARG A 228 -17.93 -11.87 18.15
CA ARG A 228 -17.58 -12.80 17.08
C ARG A 228 -16.07 -12.84 16.94
N ASN A 229 -15.51 -14.05 16.89
CA ASN A 229 -14.09 -14.27 16.72
C ASN A 229 -13.84 -14.85 15.32
N THR A 230 -12.87 -14.30 14.61
CA THR A 230 -12.41 -14.80 13.32
C THR A 230 -10.91 -15.07 13.40
N THR A 231 -10.48 -16.27 13.03
CA THR A 231 -9.04 -16.58 12.94
C THR A 231 -8.39 -15.75 11.85
N VAL A 232 -7.30 -15.07 12.20
CA VAL A 232 -6.43 -14.34 11.28
C VAL A 232 -5.52 -15.34 10.62
N ARG A 233 -5.68 -15.53 9.31
CA ARG A 233 -4.85 -16.44 8.51
C ARG A 233 -3.65 -15.69 7.98
N ASP A 234 -2.54 -16.39 7.77
CA ASP A 234 -1.36 -15.80 7.17
C ASP A 234 -1.66 -15.13 5.83
N GLY A 235 -1.05 -13.97 5.62
CA GLY A 235 -1.19 -13.22 4.37
C GLY A 235 -0.60 -14.00 3.21
N SER A 236 -1.25 -13.94 2.05
CA SER A 236 -0.87 -14.62 0.82
C SER A 236 -0.63 -13.68 -0.37
N ILE A 237 -1.03 -12.41 -0.23
CA ILE A 237 -1.01 -11.41 -1.29
C ILE A 237 -0.05 -10.28 -0.93
N LEU A 238 -0.25 -9.70 0.25
CA LEU A 238 0.44 -8.51 0.73
C LEU A 238 1.72 -8.83 1.52
N ASN A 239 1.93 -10.10 1.88
CA ASN A 239 3.17 -10.58 2.52
C ASN A 239 4.40 -10.42 1.60
N ILE A 240 4.19 -10.26 0.30
CA ILE A 240 5.23 -9.90 -0.65
C ILE A 240 5.35 -8.37 -0.65
N SER A 241 6.19 -7.77 0.20
CA SER A 241 6.31 -6.31 0.35
C SER A 241 7.04 -5.64 -0.84
N MET A 242 6.56 -4.47 -1.28
CA MET A 242 7.18 -3.66 -2.34
C MET A 242 7.80 -2.40 -1.74
N ASP A 243 9.07 -2.13 -2.04
CA ASP A 243 9.71 -0.87 -1.65
C ASP A 243 9.32 0.26 -2.62
N LEU A 244 8.05 0.70 -2.54
CA LEU A 244 7.44 1.71 -3.44
C LEU A 244 8.12 3.09 -3.34
N GLU A 245 8.57 3.47 -2.15
CA GLU A 245 9.27 4.74 -1.92
C GLU A 245 10.63 4.73 -2.62
N ARG A 246 11.38 3.64 -2.45
CA ARG A 246 12.64 3.43 -3.17
C ARG A 246 12.42 3.35 -4.68
N GLU A 247 11.33 2.74 -5.15
CA GLU A 247 11.02 2.70 -6.60
C GLU A 247 10.87 4.10 -7.18
N ASN A 248 10.05 4.93 -6.54
CA ASN A 248 9.77 6.28 -6.99
C ASN A 248 11.01 7.17 -6.89
N GLN A 249 11.81 7.01 -5.83
CA GLN A 249 13.09 7.71 -5.68
C GLN A 249 14.08 7.31 -6.78
N LEU A 250 14.24 6.02 -7.04
CA LEU A 250 15.13 5.50 -8.08
C LEU A 250 14.70 5.97 -9.47
N LYS A 251 13.40 5.97 -9.77
CA LYS A 251 12.87 6.50 -11.05
C LYS A 251 13.18 7.98 -11.23
N ARG A 252 12.97 8.80 -10.19
CA ARG A 252 13.30 10.25 -10.23
C ARG A 252 14.80 10.48 -10.39
N GLN A 253 15.64 9.74 -9.67
CA GLN A 253 17.09 9.85 -9.77
C GLN A 253 17.58 9.45 -11.17
N LEU A 254 17.05 8.36 -11.73
CA LEU A 254 17.43 7.92 -13.08
C LEU A 254 17.03 8.94 -14.16
N GLN A 255 15.86 9.57 -14.03
CA GLN A 255 15.44 10.66 -14.92
C GLN A 255 16.34 11.90 -14.82
N ALA A 256 16.93 12.19 -13.65
CA ALA A 256 17.87 13.30 -13.49
C ALA A 256 19.27 13.01 -14.08
N HIS A 257 19.55 11.75 -14.42
CA HIS A 257 20.80 11.33 -15.05
C HIS A 257 20.73 11.19 -16.58
N ILE A 258 19.54 11.34 -17.17
CA ILE A 258 19.27 11.31 -18.62
C ILE A 258 19.11 12.75 -19.11
#